data_AF-A0A1B8UWH8-F1
#
_entry.id   AF-A0A1B8UWH8-F1
#
_cell.length_a   1.000
_cell.length_b   1.000
_cell.length_c   1.000
_cell.angle_alpha   90.00
_cell.angle_beta   90.00
_cell.angle_gamma   90.00
#
_symmetry.space_group_name_H-M   'P 1'
#
loop_
_entity.id
_entity.type
_entity.pdbx_description
1 polymer ?
#
loop_
_entity_poly.entity_id
_entity_poly.type
_entity_poly.pdbx_seq_one_letter_code
_entity_poly.pdbx_strand_id
1 'polypeptide(L)'
;MNLADMLSYADINQLTRIAQRYGCVCNEHSKHELIQSILSVLGRRDVFEQHVNEMTLEELRFLNSILFDKRSSFSLEELIARVQQTKFDLEHAGAEQQAVTSMPHPRETISKFKHSGWLFNGCSHQTKYLFQVPSDLKMRLIDVLRQSFAMHLTETDTPSSYRDEDGRMAEDVLQLLKFIVDGNVLLNAEGVMYKKTQQQLLDYFGVQEAPIARGEWRFGYGRRFHDYPNRMSLLYDYAFYQGWLEEGDGRLSCTPKGIERIANGGIESSASLYRFWLKLYKNAIPNLLSIVHWIQLCTKQWTTLDSLERALLPFVRPFFFDSSQAVFRQRIIMMLVHLGVIRFGEDEQYGSVIQTTRRGQLIIDSVYVAHEDKIQLDVDKRHSH
;
A
#
# COMPACT_ATOMS: atom_id res chain seq x y z
N MET A 1 20.48 -5.59 10.57
CA MET A 1 21.02 -5.73 11.92
C MET A 1 19.92 -6.29 12.78
N ASN A 2 20.22 -7.35 13.52
CA ASN A 2 19.26 -7.97 14.44
C ASN A 2 19.26 -7.22 15.78
N LEU A 3 18.34 -7.59 16.66
CA LEU A 3 18.18 -6.93 17.96
C LEU A 3 19.47 -6.98 18.77
N ALA A 4 20.14 -8.14 18.81
CA ALA A 4 21.41 -8.31 19.53
C ALA A 4 22.50 -7.34 19.06
N ASP A 5 22.60 -7.11 17.75
CA ASP A 5 23.55 -6.15 17.18
C ASP A 5 23.19 -4.74 17.67
N MET A 6 21.92 -4.33 17.54
CA MET A 6 21.47 -2.99 17.90
C MET A 6 21.62 -2.69 19.39
N LEU A 7 21.33 -3.65 20.26
CA LEU A 7 21.54 -3.54 21.70
C LEU A 7 23.02 -3.34 22.07
N SER A 8 23.94 -3.95 21.31
CA SER A 8 25.38 -3.79 21.52
C SER A 8 25.86 -2.36 21.26
N TYR A 9 25.20 -1.63 20.35
CA TYR A 9 25.51 -0.22 20.06
C TYR A 9 24.69 0.78 20.88
N ALA A 10 23.58 0.36 21.48
CA ALA A 10 22.75 1.23 22.32
C ALA A 10 23.52 1.73 23.56
N ASP A 11 23.23 2.96 23.98
CA ASP A 11 23.74 3.49 25.24
C ASP A 11 23.07 2.85 26.45
N ILE A 12 23.73 2.93 27.61
CA ILE A 12 23.24 2.28 28.83
C ILE A 12 21.87 2.81 29.27
N ASN A 13 21.58 4.10 29.05
CA ASN A 13 20.29 4.68 29.45
C ASN A 13 19.15 4.14 28.59
N GLN A 14 19.38 3.96 27.27
CA GLN A 14 18.43 3.32 26.39
C GLN A 14 18.18 1.87 26.83
N LEU A 15 19.25 1.12 27.15
CA LEU A 15 19.13 -0.27 27.61
C LEU A 15 18.37 -0.38 28.93
N THR A 16 18.66 0.47 29.92
CA THR A 16 17.92 0.52 31.19
C THR A 16 16.44 0.79 30.97
N ARG A 17 16.09 1.74 30.08
CA ARG A 17 14.69 2.04 29.72
C ARG A 17 13.97 0.84 29.09
N ILE A 18 14.65 0.12 28.20
CA ILE A 18 14.12 -1.11 27.58
C ILE A 18 13.92 -2.18 28.65
N ALA A 19 14.94 -2.45 29.47
CA ALA A 19 14.89 -3.43 30.54
C ALA A 19 13.73 -3.16 31.52
N GLN A 20 13.55 -1.90 31.95
CA GLN A 20 12.45 -1.47 32.81
C GLN A 20 11.08 -1.68 32.15
N ARG A 21 10.95 -1.36 30.85
CA ARG A 21 9.70 -1.55 30.10
C ARG A 21 9.26 -3.02 30.05
N TYR A 22 10.21 -3.93 29.93
CA TYR A 22 9.97 -5.37 29.87
C TYR A 22 10.03 -6.06 31.26
N GLY A 23 10.18 -5.30 32.35
CA GLY A 23 10.26 -5.86 33.71
C GLY A 23 11.45 -6.80 33.92
N CYS A 24 12.58 -6.55 33.25
CA CYS A 24 13.79 -7.35 33.34
C CYS A 24 14.40 -7.25 34.76
N VAL A 25 14.85 -8.38 35.30
CA VAL A 25 15.59 -8.44 36.57
C VAL A 25 17.08 -8.51 36.25
N CYS A 26 17.83 -7.41 36.42
CA CYS A 26 19.26 -7.32 36.14
C CYS A 26 19.91 -6.09 36.80
N ASN A 27 21.24 -6.03 36.83
CA ASN A 27 21.97 -4.85 37.28
C ASN A 27 21.91 -3.73 36.23
N GLU A 28 21.25 -2.61 36.57
CA GLU A 28 21.07 -1.45 35.68
C GLU A 28 22.39 -0.74 35.29
N HIS A 29 23.50 -1.04 35.98
CA HIS A 29 24.81 -0.46 35.67
C HIS A 29 25.68 -1.37 34.79
N SER A 30 25.28 -2.62 34.56
CA SER A 30 26.01 -3.56 33.72
C SER A 30 25.38 -3.65 32.33
N LYS A 31 26.04 -3.04 31.34
CA LYS A 31 25.60 -3.12 29.93
C LYS A 31 25.43 -4.57 29.47
N HIS A 32 26.35 -5.45 29.85
CA HIS A 32 26.27 -6.86 29.47
C HIS A 32 25.05 -7.55 30.08
N GLU A 33 24.79 -7.37 31.38
CA GLU A 33 23.61 -7.97 32.03
C GLU A 33 22.30 -7.40 31.48
N LEU A 34 22.24 -6.11 31.20
CA LEU A 34 21.07 -5.49 30.55
C LEU A 34 20.78 -6.14 29.19
N ILE A 35 21.80 -6.27 28.33
CA ILE A 35 21.63 -6.89 27.00
C ILE A 35 21.15 -8.34 27.13
N GLN A 36 21.77 -9.14 28.00
CA GLN A 36 21.39 -10.54 28.20
C GLN A 36 19.97 -10.68 28.74
N SER A 37 19.59 -9.86 29.71
CA SER A 37 18.24 -9.89 30.29
C SER A 37 17.17 -9.47 29.27
N ILE A 38 17.42 -8.40 28.50
CA ILE A 38 16.54 -7.96 27.41
C ILE A 38 16.38 -9.06 26.37
N LEU A 39 17.48 -9.64 25.87
CA LEU A 39 17.42 -10.70 24.85
C LEU A 39 16.70 -11.96 25.36
N SER A 40 16.91 -12.32 26.62
CA SER A 40 16.22 -13.44 27.26
C SER A 40 14.71 -13.20 27.34
N VAL A 41 14.29 -12.03 27.85
CA VAL A 41 12.87 -11.69 28.02
C VAL A 41 12.17 -11.51 26.67
N LEU A 42 12.74 -10.73 25.76
CA LEU A 42 12.18 -10.51 24.43
C LEU A 42 12.28 -11.74 23.53
N GLY A 43 13.22 -12.64 23.77
CA GLY A 43 13.35 -13.90 23.05
C GLY A 43 12.18 -14.85 23.31
N ARG A 44 11.50 -14.71 24.45
CA ARG A 44 10.30 -15.50 24.78
C ARG A 44 9.13 -15.14 23.86
N ARG A 45 8.49 -16.16 23.31
CA ARG A 45 7.40 -16.02 22.32
C ARG A 45 6.15 -15.40 22.95
N ASP A 46 5.74 -15.92 24.11
CA ASP A 46 4.59 -15.48 24.90
C ASP A 46 4.69 -14.01 25.28
N VAL A 47 5.85 -13.58 25.80
CA VAL A 47 6.08 -12.17 26.19
C VAL A 47 6.00 -11.24 24.98
N PHE A 48 6.60 -11.62 23.86
CA PHE A 48 6.56 -10.80 22.65
C PHE A 48 5.15 -10.71 22.06
N GLU A 49 4.43 -11.83 21.97
CA GLU A 49 3.03 -11.87 21.52
C GLU A 49 2.13 -11.03 22.42
N GLN A 50 2.25 -11.15 23.75
CA GLN A 50 1.52 -10.33 24.69
C GLN A 50 1.78 -8.83 24.45
N HIS A 51 3.04 -8.43 24.30
CA HIS A 51 3.36 -7.02 24.05
C HIS A 51 2.83 -6.49 22.73
N VAL A 52 2.79 -7.30 21.67
CA VAL A 52 2.18 -6.91 20.39
C VAL A 52 0.66 -6.76 20.54
N ASN A 53 0.02 -7.67 21.27
CA ASN A 53 -1.43 -7.65 21.50
C ASN A 53 -1.88 -6.49 22.42
N GLU A 54 -1.00 -6.01 23.29
CA GLU A 54 -1.24 -4.83 24.15
C GLU A 54 -1.05 -3.49 23.41
N MET A 55 -0.54 -3.50 22.17
CA MET A 55 -0.38 -2.27 21.40
C MET A 55 -1.73 -1.68 21.01
N THR A 56 -1.82 -0.36 21.06
CA THR A 56 -2.97 0.37 20.50
C THR A 56 -3.00 0.22 18.98
N LEU A 57 -4.17 0.43 18.38
CA LEU A 57 -4.32 0.36 16.92
C LEU A 57 -3.41 1.37 16.19
N GLU A 58 -3.23 2.56 16.75
CA GLU A 58 -2.33 3.58 16.19
C GLU A 58 -0.87 3.13 16.17
N GLU A 59 -0.43 2.42 17.20
CA GLU A 59 0.90 1.84 17.31
C GLU A 59 1.10 0.72 16.28
N LEU A 60 0.10 -0.15 16.13
CA LEU A 60 0.10 -1.18 15.10
C LEU A 60 0.12 -0.58 13.69
N ARG A 61 -0.65 0.48 13.44
CA ARG A 61 -0.62 1.22 12.15
C ARG A 61 0.74 1.85 11.89
N PHE A 62 1.39 2.41 12.92
CA PHE A 62 2.72 3.01 12.78
C PHE A 62 3.74 1.95 12.41
N LEU A 63 3.78 0.84 13.15
CA LEU A 63 4.65 -0.30 12.83
C LEU A 63 4.35 -0.85 11.43
N ASN A 64 3.07 -1.01 11.08
CA ASN A 64 2.66 -1.47 9.77
C ASN A 64 3.22 -0.61 8.62
N SER A 65 3.37 0.70 8.84
CA SER A 65 3.99 1.57 7.84
C SER A 65 5.46 1.21 7.56
N ILE A 66 6.21 0.77 8.56
CA ILE A 66 7.67 0.50 8.49
C ILE A 66 8.02 -1.00 8.31
N LEU A 67 7.06 -1.90 8.52
CA LEU A 67 7.27 -3.36 8.50
C LEU A 67 7.76 -3.88 7.15
N PHE A 68 7.06 -3.51 6.07
CA PHE A 68 7.38 -3.96 4.70
C PHE A 68 8.32 -3.00 3.94
N ASP A 69 8.86 -1.98 4.62
CA ASP A 69 9.84 -1.08 4.02
C ASP A 69 11.20 -1.80 3.90
N LYS A 70 11.71 -1.90 2.67
CA LYS A 70 13.01 -2.53 2.38
C LYS A 70 14.19 -1.72 2.90
N ARG A 71 14.00 -0.42 3.21
CA ARG A 71 15.04 0.40 3.83
C ARG A 71 15.15 0.04 5.31
N SER A 72 16.38 0.02 5.78
CA SER A 72 16.73 -0.27 7.16
C SER A 72 16.79 0.99 8.04
N SER A 73 16.73 2.18 7.44
CA SER A 73 16.88 3.45 8.16
C SER A 73 15.88 4.52 7.72
N PHE A 74 15.41 5.33 8.68
CA PHE A 74 14.39 6.38 8.52
C PHE A 74 14.87 7.67 9.18
N SER A 75 14.51 8.83 8.62
CA SER A 75 14.73 10.12 9.30
C SER A 75 13.66 10.39 10.36
N LEU A 76 13.89 11.38 11.23
CA LEU A 76 12.89 11.79 12.22
C LEU A 76 11.63 12.34 11.54
N GLU A 77 11.81 13.15 10.49
CA GLU A 77 10.74 13.78 9.73
C GLU A 77 9.85 12.74 9.06
N GLU A 78 10.47 11.69 8.50
CA GLU A 78 9.74 10.57 7.91
C GLU A 78 8.92 9.82 8.96
N LEU A 79 9.50 9.52 10.12
CA LEU A 79 8.75 8.86 11.20
C LEU A 79 7.62 9.74 11.73
N ILE A 80 7.83 11.05 11.86
CA ILE A 80 6.78 12.00 12.26
C ILE A 80 5.63 11.97 11.26
N ALA A 81 5.92 12.04 9.95
CA ALA A 81 4.91 11.98 8.90
C ALA A 81 4.13 10.66 8.95
N ARG A 82 4.81 9.52 9.17
CA ARG A 82 4.17 8.21 9.30
C ARG A 82 3.27 8.11 10.53
N VAL A 83 3.70 8.63 11.69
CA VAL A 83 2.87 8.67 12.90
C VAL A 83 1.64 9.57 12.72
N GLN A 84 1.78 10.71 12.03
CA GLN A 84 0.62 11.56 11.73
C GLN A 84 -0.40 10.83 10.85
N GLN A 85 0.05 10.00 9.92
CA GLN A 85 -0.82 9.23 9.03
C GLN A 85 -1.60 8.10 9.73
N THR A 86 -1.30 7.76 10.99
CA THR A 86 -2.03 6.70 11.71
C THR A 86 -3.31 7.19 12.40
N LYS A 87 -3.47 8.51 12.52
CA LYS A 87 -4.47 9.18 13.35
C LYS A 87 -5.71 9.62 12.57
N PHE A 88 -6.32 8.71 11.81
CA PHE A 88 -7.40 9.08 10.89
C PHE A 88 -8.82 8.78 11.40
N ASP A 89 -8.99 7.98 12.45
CA ASP A 89 -10.34 7.66 12.98
C ASP A 89 -11.00 8.90 13.59
N LEU A 90 -10.22 9.71 14.33
CA LEU A 90 -10.70 10.93 14.98
C LEU A 90 -10.95 12.08 14.01
N GLU A 91 -10.18 12.14 12.91
CA GLU A 91 -10.37 13.14 11.85
C GLU A 91 -11.70 12.98 11.11
N HIS A 92 -12.17 11.74 10.93
CA HIS A 92 -13.39 11.44 10.19
C HIS A 92 -14.63 11.37 11.08
N ALA A 93 -14.47 11.12 12.38
CA ALA A 93 -15.57 11.11 13.35
C ALA A 93 -16.06 12.52 13.73
N GLY A 94 -15.53 13.59 13.13
CA GLY A 94 -15.88 14.97 13.49
C GLY A 94 -15.54 15.32 14.94
N ALA A 95 -14.59 14.58 15.53
CA ALA A 95 -14.26 14.71 16.94
C ALA A 95 -13.78 16.14 17.24
N GLU A 96 -14.28 16.72 18.34
CA GLU A 96 -13.90 18.06 18.78
C GLU A 96 -12.37 18.18 18.89
N GLN A 97 -11.83 19.35 18.56
CA GLN A 97 -10.39 19.62 18.57
C GLN A 97 -9.70 19.23 19.91
N GLN A 98 -10.46 19.15 21.00
CA GLN A 98 -9.98 18.67 22.31
C GLN A 98 -9.58 17.18 22.31
N ALA A 99 -10.31 16.30 21.62
CA ALA A 99 -9.99 14.87 21.51
C ALA A 99 -8.73 14.62 20.65
N VAL A 100 -8.51 15.47 19.65
CA VAL A 100 -7.30 15.44 18.81
C VAL A 100 -6.07 15.94 19.60
N THR A 101 -6.24 16.93 20.48
CA THR A 101 -5.16 17.45 21.35
C THR A 101 -4.76 16.51 22.49
N SER A 102 -5.62 15.57 22.90
CA SER A 102 -5.27 14.56 23.91
C SER A 102 -4.38 13.42 23.39
N MET A 103 -4.17 13.34 22.07
CA MET A 103 -3.29 12.31 21.52
C MET A 103 -1.81 12.63 21.74
N PRO A 104 -0.97 11.61 22.02
CA PRO A 104 0.47 11.79 22.19
C PRO A 104 1.08 12.50 20.98
N HIS A 105 1.97 13.44 21.23
CA HIS A 105 2.67 14.14 20.17
C HIS A 105 3.50 13.13 19.34
N PRO A 106 3.64 13.24 18.00
CA PRO A 106 4.35 12.23 17.19
C PRO A 106 5.76 11.87 17.71
N ARG A 107 6.47 12.85 18.25
CA ARG A 107 7.79 12.65 18.89
C ARG A 107 7.72 11.78 20.16
N GLU A 108 6.64 11.85 20.93
CA GLU A 108 6.42 11.00 22.10
C GLU A 108 6.17 9.56 21.70
N THR A 109 5.38 9.32 20.63
CA THR A 109 5.22 7.99 20.04
C THR A 109 6.58 7.43 19.63
N ILE A 110 7.38 8.18 18.86
CA ILE A 110 8.72 7.75 18.45
C ILE A 110 9.60 7.45 19.66
N SER A 111 9.57 8.31 20.69
CA SER A 111 10.26 8.09 21.96
C SER A 111 9.82 6.76 22.60
N LYS A 112 8.53 6.53 22.76
CA LYS A 112 7.95 5.27 23.30
C LYS A 112 8.47 4.04 22.56
N PHE A 113 8.55 4.08 21.23
CA PHE A 113 9.09 2.98 20.43
C PHE A 113 10.60 2.77 20.62
N LYS A 114 11.38 3.83 20.87
CA LYS A 114 12.79 3.69 21.28
C LYS A 114 12.93 3.05 22.65
N HIS A 115 12.15 3.52 23.62
CA HIS A 115 12.13 2.99 24.99
C HIS A 115 11.64 1.55 25.04
N SER A 116 10.85 1.12 24.06
CA SER A 116 10.36 -0.26 23.95
C SER A 116 11.27 -1.14 23.10
N GLY A 117 12.42 -0.65 22.62
CA GLY A 117 13.37 -1.47 21.86
C GLY A 117 12.90 -1.83 20.44
N TRP A 118 11.97 -1.07 19.87
CA TRP A 118 11.55 -1.21 18.46
C TRP A 118 12.34 -0.29 17.53
N LEU A 119 12.80 0.85 18.03
CA LEU A 119 13.59 1.82 17.27
C LEU A 119 14.96 2.06 17.93
N PHE A 120 16.00 2.03 17.12
CA PHE A 120 17.37 2.33 17.52
C PHE A 120 17.95 3.40 16.63
N ASN A 121 18.90 4.17 17.15
CA ASN A 121 19.70 5.05 16.29
C ASN A 121 20.71 4.21 15.50
N GLY A 122 21.06 4.66 14.29
CA GLY A 122 22.10 4.02 13.51
C GLY A 122 23.47 4.05 14.21
N CYS A 123 24.29 3.05 13.92
CA CYS A 123 25.53 2.79 14.67
C CYS A 123 26.77 3.50 14.08
N SER A 124 26.67 4.09 12.90
CA SER A 124 27.78 4.78 12.24
C SER A 124 27.66 6.31 12.35
N HIS A 125 28.78 7.03 12.20
CA HIS A 125 28.77 8.51 12.21
C HIS A 125 27.80 9.13 11.19
N GLN A 126 27.58 8.46 10.05
CA GLN A 126 26.66 8.89 9.01
C GLN A 126 25.19 8.54 9.32
N THR A 127 24.95 7.52 10.16
CA THR A 127 23.59 6.99 10.44
C THR A 127 23.10 7.29 11.85
N LYS A 128 23.89 7.93 12.72
CA LYS A 128 23.55 8.24 14.12
C LYS A 128 22.26 9.04 14.34
N TYR A 129 21.82 9.79 13.32
CA TYR A 129 20.58 10.56 13.33
C TYR A 129 19.40 9.86 12.65
N LEU A 130 19.65 8.69 12.07
CA LEU A 130 18.62 7.85 11.46
C LEU A 130 18.15 6.80 12.47
N PHE A 131 16.89 6.40 12.32
CA PHE A 131 16.24 5.37 13.11
C PHE A 131 16.20 4.06 12.33
N GLN A 132 16.47 2.96 13.01
CA GLN A 132 16.45 1.61 12.46
C GLN A 132 15.56 0.71 13.32
N VAL A 133 14.95 -0.28 12.68
CA VAL A 133 14.18 -1.35 13.36
C VAL A 133 14.95 -2.65 13.20
N PRO A 134 15.12 -3.45 14.26
CA PRO A 134 15.78 -4.75 14.14
C PRO A 134 15.06 -5.68 13.16
N SER A 135 15.82 -6.31 12.26
CA SER A 135 15.24 -7.15 11.19
C SER A 135 14.51 -8.38 11.73
N ASP A 136 15.06 -9.02 12.75
CA ASP A 136 14.46 -10.13 13.48
C ASP A 136 13.17 -9.73 14.19
N LEU A 137 13.10 -8.55 14.80
CA LEU A 137 11.85 -8.05 15.40
C LEU A 137 10.79 -7.73 14.34
N LYS A 138 11.16 -7.14 13.19
CA LYS A 138 10.22 -6.94 12.07
C LYS A 138 9.59 -8.28 11.65
N MET A 139 10.39 -9.31 11.44
CA MET A 139 9.92 -10.62 11.01
C MET A 139 9.00 -11.26 12.07
N ARG A 140 9.39 -11.22 13.34
CA ARG A 140 8.56 -11.75 14.43
C ARG A 140 7.23 -11.01 14.54
N LEU A 141 7.22 -9.68 14.40
CA LEU A 141 5.99 -8.90 14.41
C LEU A 141 5.08 -9.26 13.24
N ILE A 142 5.66 -9.45 12.04
CA ILE A 142 4.90 -9.92 10.87
C ILE A 142 4.25 -11.27 11.16
N ASP A 143 4.99 -12.21 11.77
CA ASP A 143 4.46 -13.53 12.12
C ASP A 143 3.32 -13.46 13.15
N VAL A 144 3.46 -12.64 14.20
CA VAL A 144 2.40 -12.47 15.22
C VAL A 144 1.14 -11.85 14.63
N LEU A 145 1.28 -10.78 13.85
CA LEU A 145 0.12 -10.14 13.20
C LEU A 145 -0.52 -11.05 12.16
N ARG A 146 0.28 -11.81 11.39
CA ARG A 146 -0.26 -12.82 10.46
C ARG A 146 -1.11 -13.86 11.20
N GLN A 147 -0.64 -14.37 12.33
CA GLN A 147 -1.39 -15.32 13.14
C GLN A 147 -2.67 -14.70 13.69
N SER A 148 -2.59 -13.45 14.17
CA SER A 148 -3.76 -12.69 14.65
C SER A 148 -4.82 -12.52 13.56
N PHE A 149 -4.42 -12.14 12.35
CA PHE A 149 -5.34 -12.04 11.21
C PHE A 149 -5.91 -13.41 10.85
N ALA A 150 -5.08 -14.44 10.71
CA ALA A 150 -5.50 -15.78 10.35
C ALA A 150 -6.58 -16.37 11.27
N MET A 151 -6.57 -16.04 12.58
CA MET A 151 -7.62 -16.47 13.52
C MET A 151 -9.01 -15.91 13.17
N HIS A 152 -9.08 -14.83 12.40
CA HIS A 152 -10.32 -14.17 12.01
C HIS A 152 -10.68 -14.41 10.53
N LEU A 153 -9.81 -15.07 9.77
CA LEU A 153 -10.05 -15.36 8.36
C LEU A 153 -10.94 -16.60 8.21
N THR A 154 -11.81 -16.55 7.21
CA THR A 154 -12.57 -17.71 6.76
C THR A 154 -11.98 -18.18 5.45
N GLU A 155 -11.23 -19.28 5.49
CA GLU A 155 -10.72 -19.95 4.30
C GLU A 155 -11.80 -20.86 3.72
N THR A 156 -11.82 -20.99 2.40
CA THR A 156 -12.76 -21.83 1.65
C THR A 156 -12.01 -22.73 0.69
N ASP A 157 -12.71 -23.72 0.15
CA ASP A 157 -12.23 -24.46 -1.01
C ASP A 157 -12.24 -23.59 -2.27
N THR A 158 -11.77 -24.17 -3.38
CA THR A 158 -11.81 -23.48 -4.68
C THR A 158 -13.27 -23.28 -5.11
N PRO A 159 -13.69 -22.04 -5.42
CA PRO A 159 -15.05 -21.76 -5.84
C PRO A 159 -15.35 -22.38 -7.21
N SER A 160 -16.63 -22.60 -7.50
CA SER A 160 -17.10 -23.19 -8.77
C SER A 160 -16.81 -22.30 -9.98
N SER A 161 -16.79 -20.98 -9.77
CA SER A 161 -16.43 -20.00 -10.79
C SER A 161 -15.62 -18.86 -10.17
N TYR A 162 -14.62 -18.39 -10.92
CA TYR A 162 -13.83 -17.22 -10.53
C TYR A 162 -13.31 -16.45 -11.75
N ARG A 163 -13.16 -15.15 -11.55
CA ARG A 163 -12.49 -14.20 -12.43
C ARG A 163 -10.99 -14.21 -12.16
N ASP A 164 -10.23 -14.53 -13.19
CA ASP A 164 -8.78 -14.31 -13.26
C ASP A 164 -8.49 -13.53 -14.54
N GLU A 165 -8.00 -12.30 -14.40
CA GLU A 165 -7.70 -11.45 -15.56
C GLU A 165 -6.33 -11.73 -16.17
N ASP A 166 -5.57 -12.64 -15.57
CA ASP A 166 -4.27 -13.11 -16.00
C ASP A 166 -3.30 -12.03 -16.53
N GLY A 167 -3.33 -10.83 -15.93
CA GLY A 167 -2.38 -9.76 -16.26
C GLY A 167 -2.59 -9.14 -17.64
N ARG A 168 -3.75 -9.38 -18.28
CA ARG A 168 -4.17 -8.81 -19.58
C ARG A 168 -4.01 -7.30 -19.67
N MET A 169 -3.96 -6.60 -18.53
CA MET A 169 -3.75 -5.15 -18.51
C MET A 169 -2.46 -4.76 -19.22
N ALA A 170 -1.44 -5.60 -19.15
CA ALA A 170 -0.18 -5.38 -19.82
C ALA A 170 -0.28 -5.43 -21.36
N GLU A 171 -1.21 -6.23 -21.89
CA GLU A 171 -1.49 -6.31 -23.33
C GLU A 171 -2.32 -5.11 -23.77
N ASP A 172 -3.29 -4.71 -22.94
CA ASP A 172 -4.21 -3.61 -23.21
C ASP A 172 -3.50 -2.25 -23.34
N VAL A 173 -2.31 -2.09 -22.76
CA VAL A 173 -1.49 -0.89 -22.99
C VAL A 173 -1.14 -0.73 -24.48
N LEU A 174 -0.72 -1.80 -25.14
CA LEU A 174 -0.41 -1.74 -26.57
C LEU A 174 -1.67 -1.56 -27.41
N GLN A 175 -2.78 -2.17 -26.99
CA GLN A 175 -4.08 -2.02 -27.66
C GLN A 175 -4.59 -0.58 -27.60
N LEU A 176 -4.44 0.08 -26.44
CA LEU A 176 -4.73 1.50 -26.27
C LEU A 176 -3.94 2.36 -27.26
N LEU A 177 -2.63 2.16 -27.34
CA LEU A 177 -1.78 2.95 -28.24
C LEU A 177 -2.15 2.74 -29.72
N LYS A 178 -2.38 1.50 -30.13
CA LYS A 178 -2.82 1.17 -31.50
C LYS A 178 -4.17 1.82 -31.84
N PHE A 179 -5.13 1.72 -30.93
CA PHE A 179 -6.44 2.36 -31.09
C PHE A 179 -6.33 3.87 -31.32
N ILE A 180 -5.40 4.53 -30.62
CA ILE A 180 -5.18 5.99 -30.75
C ILE A 180 -4.44 6.36 -32.04
N VAL A 181 -3.51 5.52 -32.53
CA VAL A 181 -2.84 5.77 -33.82
C VAL A 181 -3.79 5.57 -35.00
N ASP A 182 -4.59 4.50 -34.97
CA ASP A 182 -5.51 4.16 -36.06
C ASP A 182 -6.76 5.06 -36.04
N GLY A 183 -7.15 5.52 -34.86
CA GLY A 183 -8.33 6.35 -34.62
C GLY A 183 -8.01 7.84 -34.61
N ASN A 184 -8.83 8.64 -35.28
CA ASN A 184 -8.88 10.07 -34.99
C ASN A 184 -9.64 10.32 -33.67
N VAL A 185 -8.95 10.17 -32.54
CA VAL A 185 -9.55 10.30 -31.20
C VAL A 185 -9.72 11.77 -30.84
N LEU A 186 -10.98 12.25 -30.93
CA LEU A 186 -11.37 13.58 -30.51
C LEU A 186 -11.60 13.62 -28.99
N LEU A 187 -11.20 14.74 -28.38
CA LEU A 187 -11.45 15.09 -26.99
C LEU A 187 -12.49 16.22 -26.92
N ASN A 188 -13.21 16.28 -25.79
CA ASN A 188 -14.03 17.44 -25.47
C ASN A 188 -13.17 18.58 -24.89
N ALA A 189 -13.81 19.69 -24.49
CA ALA A 189 -13.13 20.86 -23.93
C ALA A 189 -12.36 20.53 -22.62
N GLU A 190 -12.78 19.49 -21.91
CA GLU A 190 -12.16 18.99 -20.68
C GLU A 190 -11.02 17.98 -20.95
N GLY A 191 -10.73 17.69 -22.22
CA GLY A 191 -9.69 16.74 -22.64
C GLY A 191 -10.10 15.26 -22.44
N VAL A 192 -11.39 14.97 -22.44
CA VAL A 192 -11.98 13.64 -22.24
C VAL A 192 -12.50 13.08 -23.56
N MET A 193 -12.26 11.79 -23.82
CA MET A 193 -12.82 11.09 -24.98
C MET A 193 -14.34 11.07 -24.91
N TYR A 194 -15.00 11.22 -26.05
CA TYR A 194 -16.46 11.09 -26.11
C TYR A 194 -16.91 9.66 -25.77
N LYS A 195 -18.09 9.51 -25.14
CA LYS A 195 -18.61 8.21 -24.67
C LYS A 195 -18.59 7.10 -25.72
N LYS A 196 -18.90 7.41 -26.98
CA LYS A 196 -18.86 6.42 -28.07
C LYS A 196 -17.45 5.89 -28.30
N THR A 197 -16.45 6.78 -28.31
CA THR A 197 -15.04 6.43 -28.46
C THR A 197 -14.54 5.66 -27.24
N GLN A 198 -14.96 6.05 -26.03
CA GLN A 198 -14.67 5.29 -24.82
C GLN A 198 -15.20 3.85 -24.90
N GLN A 199 -16.46 3.67 -25.31
CA GLN A 199 -17.04 2.33 -25.46
C GLN A 199 -16.29 1.50 -26.50
N GLN A 200 -15.97 2.07 -27.67
CA GLN A 200 -15.21 1.38 -28.71
C GLN A 200 -13.83 0.92 -28.21
N LEU A 201 -13.15 1.75 -27.42
CA LEU A 201 -11.88 1.40 -26.82
C LEU A 201 -12.03 0.30 -25.76
N LEU A 202 -13.06 0.38 -24.91
CA LEU A 202 -13.36 -0.64 -23.91
C LEU A 202 -13.67 -2.01 -24.54
N ASP A 203 -14.38 -2.02 -25.67
CA ASP A 203 -14.68 -3.24 -26.43
C ASP A 203 -13.42 -3.88 -27.03
N TYR A 204 -12.34 -3.11 -27.19
CA TYR A 204 -11.07 -3.55 -27.74
C TYR A 204 -10.12 -4.14 -26.68
N PHE A 205 -10.38 -3.87 -25.40
CA PHE A 205 -9.59 -4.42 -24.29
C PHE A 205 -9.91 -5.89 -24.02
N GLY A 206 -8.89 -6.63 -23.58
CA GLY A 206 -8.99 -8.04 -23.23
C GLY A 206 -9.86 -8.31 -21.99
N VAL A 207 -10.20 -7.28 -21.22
CA VAL A 207 -11.16 -7.31 -20.12
C VAL A 207 -12.09 -6.11 -20.25
N GLN A 208 -13.38 -6.39 -20.37
CA GLN A 208 -14.40 -5.36 -20.52
C GLN A 208 -14.73 -4.70 -19.17
N GLU A 209 -14.79 -3.37 -19.17
CA GLU A 209 -15.37 -2.56 -18.10
C GLU A 209 -16.61 -1.84 -18.63
N ALA A 210 -17.58 -1.60 -17.75
CA ALA A 210 -18.69 -0.72 -18.07
C ALA A 210 -18.22 0.74 -18.06
N PRO A 211 -18.71 1.61 -18.97
CA PRO A 211 -18.49 3.04 -18.86
C PRO A 211 -19.06 3.60 -17.55
N ILE A 212 -18.50 4.71 -17.09
CA ILE A 212 -19.00 5.42 -15.90
C ILE A 212 -20.46 5.84 -16.11
N ALA A 213 -21.30 5.53 -15.13
CA ALA A 213 -22.71 5.87 -15.18
C ALA A 213 -22.91 7.40 -15.13
N ARG A 214 -23.98 7.90 -15.75
CA ARG A 214 -24.23 9.35 -15.78
C ARG A 214 -24.49 9.86 -14.37
N GLY A 215 -23.68 10.81 -13.90
CA GLY A 215 -23.79 11.38 -12.55
C GLY A 215 -23.12 10.53 -11.46
N GLU A 216 -22.42 9.44 -11.82
CA GLU A 216 -21.57 8.72 -10.89
C GLU A 216 -20.40 9.64 -10.48
N TRP A 217 -20.42 10.06 -9.23
CA TRP A 217 -19.40 10.94 -8.67
C TRP A 217 -18.14 10.16 -8.34
N ARG A 218 -17.00 10.58 -8.87
CA ARG A 218 -15.69 9.92 -8.72
C ARG A 218 -14.59 10.97 -8.53
N PHE A 219 -13.56 10.64 -7.77
CA PHE A 219 -12.46 11.57 -7.47
C PHE A 219 -11.13 10.82 -7.26
N GLY A 220 -10.00 11.48 -7.53
CA GLY A 220 -8.80 11.37 -6.70
C GLY A 220 -7.96 10.09 -6.66
N TYR A 221 -7.75 9.35 -7.76
CA TYR A 221 -6.74 8.26 -7.80
C TYR A 221 -5.83 8.26 -9.04
N GLY A 222 -5.88 9.34 -9.80
CA GLY A 222 -5.23 9.46 -11.09
C GLY A 222 -5.68 10.73 -11.79
N ARG A 223 -5.07 11.01 -12.94
CA ARG A 223 -5.36 12.20 -13.74
C ARG A 223 -6.72 12.08 -14.41
N ARG A 224 -7.03 10.93 -15.02
CA ARG A 224 -8.31 10.67 -15.71
C ARG A 224 -9.23 9.68 -14.98
N PHE A 225 -9.01 9.48 -13.68
CA PHE A 225 -9.79 8.55 -12.87
C PHE A 225 -11.28 8.91 -12.76
N HIS A 226 -11.61 10.20 -12.77
CA HIS A 226 -12.99 10.68 -12.73
C HIS A 226 -13.70 10.57 -14.08
N ASP A 227 -12.94 10.41 -15.16
CA ASP A 227 -13.42 10.43 -16.54
C ASP A 227 -13.60 9.02 -17.15
N TYR A 228 -12.80 8.05 -16.68
CA TYR A 228 -12.77 6.69 -17.23
C TYR A 228 -12.88 5.61 -16.14
N PRO A 229 -13.35 4.39 -16.49
CA PRO A 229 -13.35 3.24 -15.59
C PRO A 229 -11.97 2.92 -14.98
N ASN A 230 -11.95 2.11 -13.92
CA ASN A 230 -10.78 1.89 -13.08
C ASN A 230 -9.54 1.41 -13.86
N ARG A 231 -9.69 0.34 -14.66
CA ARG A 231 -8.59 -0.20 -15.45
C ARG A 231 -8.24 0.74 -16.61
N MET A 232 -9.22 1.24 -17.35
CA MET A 232 -8.99 2.17 -18.46
C MET A 232 -8.26 3.45 -18.03
N SER A 233 -8.67 4.06 -16.92
CA SER A 233 -8.00 5.25 -16.37
C SER A 233 -6.55 4.97 -15.99
N LEU A 234 -6.25 3.83 -15.38
CA LEU A 234 -4.88 3.45 -15.03
C LEU A 234 -4.01 3.25 -16.29
N LEU A 235 -4.54 2.58 -17.32
CA LEU A 235 -3.86 2.39 -18.60
C LEU A 235 -3.55 3.72 -19.28
N TYR A 236 -4.54 4.62 -19.30
CA TYR A 236 -4.42 5.95 -19.86
C TYR A 236 -3.33 6.76 -19.14
N ASP A 237 -3.42 6.83 -17.81
CA ASP A 237 -2.47 7.57 -16.99
C ASP A 237 -1.07 6.97 -17.08
N TYR A 238 -0.93 5.64 -17.19
CA TYR A 238 0.35 4.98 -17.41
C TYR A 238 0.97 5.40 -18.74
N ALA A 239 0.23 5.28 -19.84
CA ALA A 239 0.73 5.63 -21.16
C ALA A 239 1.08 7.13 -21.28
N PHE A 240 0.28 8.00 -20.64
CA PHE A 240 0.58 9.42 -20.53
C PHE A 240 1.86 9.68 -19.70
N TYR A 241 2.01 9.01 -18.56
CA TYR A 241 3.20 9.13 -17.70
C TYR A 241 4.50 8.66 -18.39
N GLN A 242 4.42 7.63 -19.23
CA GLN A 242 5.55 7.20 -20.06
C GLN A 242 5.87 8.18 -21.20
N GLY A 243 5.03 9.19 -21.42
CA GLY A 243 5.13 10.14 -22.51
C GLY A 243 4.80 9.52 -23.86
N TRP A 244 3.99 8.46 -23.91
CA TRP A 244 3.54 7.82 -25.14
C TRP A 244 2.28 8.47 -25.71
N LEU A 245 1.51 9.13 -24.86
CA LEU A 245 0.33 9.89 -25.23
C LEU A 245 0.53 11.37 -24.94
N GLU A 246 -0.09 12.20 -25.76
CA GLU A 246 -0.21 13.64 -25.53
C GLU A 246 -1.63 14.10 -25.88
N GLU A 247 -2.07 15.16 -25.21
CA GLU A 247 -3.34 15.82 -25.46
C GLU A 247 -3.07 17.20 -26.04
N GLY A 248 -3.65 17.51 -27.20
CA GLY A 248 -3.42 18.78 -27.90
C GLY A 248 -4.46 19.01 -28.98
N ASP A 249 -4.81 20.27 -29.23
CA ASP A 249 -5.75 20.69 -30.29
C ASP A 249 -7.10 19.93 -30.28
N GLY A 250 -7.60 19.60 -29.08
CA GLY A 250 -8.85 18.85 -28.90
C GLY A 250 -8.76 17.39 -29.34
N ARG A 251 -7.55 16.81 -29.38
CA ARG A 251 -7.28 15.44 -29.84
C ARG A 251 -6.31 14.73 -28.90
N LEU A 252 -6.43 13.42 -28.87
CA LEU A 252 -5.47 12.52 -28.24
C LEU A 252 -4.62 11.89 -29.34
N SER A 253 -3.31 11.99 -29.22
CA SER A 253 -2.36 11.42 -30.17
C SER A 253 -1.26 10.63 -29.47
N CYS A 254 -0.64 9.70 -30.21
CA CYS A 254 0.60 9.11 -29.79
C CYS A 254 1.77 10.04 -30.11
N THR A 255 2.66 10.21 -29.14
CA THR A 255 3.94 10.91 -29.36
C THR A 255 4.87 10.06 -30.23
N PRO A 256 6.00 10.61 -30.72
CA PRO A 256 7.03 9.80 -31.39
C PRO A 256 7.49 8.59 -30.55
N LYS A 257 7.59 8.75 -29.22
CA LYS A 257 7.92 7.65 -28.30
C LYS A 257 6.81 6.59 -28.25
N GLY A 258 5.54 7.01 -28.30
CA GLY A 258 4.41 6.10 -28.36
C GLY A 258 4.40 5.28 -29.66
N ILE A 259 4.70 5.91 -30.80
CA ILE A 259 4.81 5.24 -32.09
C ILE A 259 5.97 4.23 -32.10
N GLU A 260 7.14 4.63 -31.59
CA GLU A 260 8.29 3.74 -31.43
C GLU A 260 7.94 2.56 -30.51
N ARG A 261 7.22 2.81 -29.40
CA ARG A 261 6.75 1.76 -28.50
C ARG A 261 5.86 0.75 -29.22
N ILE A 262 4.93 1.19 -30.08
CA ILE A 262 4.10 0.29 -30.87
C ILE A 262 4.97 -0.55 -31.82
N ALA A 263 5.90 0.08 -32.53
CA ALA A 263 6.77 -0.58 -33.50
C ALA A 263 7.68 -1.64 -32.85
N ASN A 264 8.19 -1.37 -31.65
CA ASN A 264 8.98 -2.33 -30.88
C ASN A 264 8.15 -3.55 -30.44
N GLY A 265 6.82 -3.43 -30.36
CA GLY A 265 5.92 -4.52 -30.01
C GLY A 265 6.13 -5.07 -28.60
N GLY A 266 5.59 -6.25 -28.32
CA GLY A 266 5.71 -6.89 -27.00
C GLY A 266 4.77 -6.33 -25.93
N ILE A 267 4.59 -7.11 -24.88
CA ILE A 267 3.66 -6.87 -23.77
C ILE A 267 4.38 -6.09 -22.67
N GLU A 268 3.67 -5.17 -22.01
CA GLU A 268 4.23 -4.46 -20.87
C GLU A 268 4.55 -5.40 -19.70
N SER A 269 5.42 -4.97 -18.79
CA SER A 269 5.64 -5.72 -17.56
C SER A 269 4.48 -5.48 -16.59
N SER A 270 3.82 -6.55 -16.13
CA SER A 270 2.83 -6.47 -15.05
C SER A 270 3.44 -5.84 -13.78
N ALA A 271 4.73 -6.06 -13.53
CA ALA A 271 5.44 -5.43 -12.42
C ALA A 271 5.61 -3.91 -12.59
N SER A 272 5.77 -3.43 -13.83
CA SER A 272 5.82 -1.98 -14.13
C SER A 272 4.46 -1.32 -13.89
N LEU A 273 3.37 -1.95 -14.35
CA LEU A 273 2.01 -1.47 -14.12
C LEU A 273 1.65 -1.48 -12.63
N TYR A 274 1.97 -2.56 -11.91
CA TYR A 274 1.77 -2.64 -10.46
C TYR A 274 2.58 -1.57 -9.71
N ARG A 275 3.85 -1.35 -10.09
CA ARG A 275 4.67 -0.27 -9.52
C ARG A 275 4.05 1.11 -9.79
N PHE A 276 3.58 1.35 -11.01
CA PHE A 276 2.93 2.60 -11.37
C PHE A 276 1.66 2.83 -10.54
N TRP A 277 0.79 1.83 -10.43
CA TRP A 277 -0.41 1.88 -9.60
C TRP A 277 -0.07 2.20 -8.13
N LEU A 278 0.92 1.51 -7.56
CA LEU A 278 1.39 1.82 -6.20
C LEU A 278 1.79 3.28 -6.05
N LYS A 279 2.62 3.81 -6.98
CA LYS A 279 3.10 5.20 -6.95
C LYS A 279 1.97 6.22 -7.12
N LEU A 280 1.00 5.92 -7.97
CA LEU A 280 -0.13 6.79 -8.29
C LEU A 280 -1.10 6.86 -7.09
N TYR A 281 -1.49 5.70 -6.55
CA TYR A 281 -2.50 5.59 -5.49
C TYR A 281 -1.94 5.95 -4.11
N LYS A 282 -0.61 6.00 -3.94
CA LYS A 282 0.04 6.30 -2.65
C LYS A 282 -0.37 7.63 -2.03
N ASN A 283 -0.71 8.63 -2.83
CA ASN A 283 -1.19 9.91 -2.29
C ASN A 283 -2.49 9.73 -1.52
N ALA A 284 -3.39 8.89 -2.05
CA ALA A 284 -4.68 8.60 -1.45
C ALA A 284 -4.60 7.53 -0.36
N ILE A 285 -3.72 6.55 -0.53
CA ILE A 285 -3.56 5.39 0.35
C ILE A 285 -2.08 5.26 0.74
N PRO A 286 -1.60 6.02 1.74
CA PRO A 286 -0.17 6.10 2.06
C PRO A 286 0.48 4.76 2.43
N ASN A 287 -0.29 3.84 3.03
CA ASN A 287 0.15 2.52 3.47
C ASN A 287 -0.25 1.38 2.51
N LEU A 288 -0.57 1.71 1.25
CA LEU A 288 -1.01 0.76 0.23
C LEU A 288 -0.08 -0.45 0.10
N LEU A 289 1.24 -0.21 0.06
CA LEU A 289 2.23 -1.28 -0.05
C LEU A 289 2.08 -2.31 1.08
N SER A 290 1.96 -1.85 2.33
CA SER A 290 1.80 -2.73 3.49
C SER A 290 0.48 -3.50 3.43
N ILE A 291 -0.62 -2.86 3.02
CA ILE A 291 -1.93 -3.52 2.87
C ILE A 291 -1.84 -4.64 1.82
N VAL A 292 -1.19 -4.41 0.69
CA VAL A 292 -1.06 -5.42 -0.36
C VAL A 292 -0.22 -6.62 0.10
N HIS A 293 0.88 -6.40 0.84
CA HIS A 293 1.63 -7.49 1.44
C HIS A 293 0.78 -8.30 2.43
N TRP A 294 -0.08 -7.65 3.23
CA TRP A 294 -1.00 -8.37 4.10
C TRP A 294 -2.03 -9.18 3.33
N ILE A 295 -2.60 -8.62 2.26
CA ILE A 295 -3.52 -9.35 1.38
C ILE A 295 -2.84 -10.61 0.85
N GLN A 296 -1.60 -10.51 0.34
CA GLN A 296 -0.83 -11.68 -0.12
C GLN A 296 -0.64 -12.73 0.98
N LEU A 297 -0.28 -12.31 2.19
CA LEU A 297 -0.05 -13.22 3.31
C LEU A 297 -1.34 -13.92 3.79
N CYS A 298 -2.47 -13.23 3.69
CA CYS A 298 -3.79 -13.69 4.17
C CYS A 298 -4.62 -14.44 3.12
N THR A 299 -4.21 -14.43 1.85
CA THR A 299 -5.00 -14.99 0.72
C THR A 299 -4.18 -15.95 -0.12
N LYS A 300 -3.29 -16.72 0.52
CA LYS A 300 -2.60 -17.84 -0.13
C LYS A 300 -3.59 -18.94 -0.54
N GLN A 301 -4.59 -19.17 0.31
CA GLN A 301 -5.77 -19.96 0.00
C GLN A 301 -6.93 -19.04 -0.41
N TRP A 302 -8.01 -19.63 -0.91
CA TRP A 302 -9.25 -18.89 -1.09
C TRP A 302 -9.76 -18.43 0.27
N THR A 303 -9.95 -17.13 0.41
CA THR A 303 -10.36 -16.49 1.67
C THR A 303 -11.55 -15.59 1.38
N THR A 304 -12.54 -15.59 2.26
CA THR A 304 -13.71 -14.71 2.09
C THR A 304 -13.29 -13.24 2.15
N LEU A 305 -13.82 -12.44 1.23
CA LEU A 305 -13.53 -11.01 1.17
C LEU A 305 -13.98 -10.30 2.47
N ASP A 306 -15.10 -10.73 3.05
CA ASP A 306 -15.64 -10.17 4.28
C ASP A 306 -14.71 -10.36 5.48
N SER A 307 -14.17 -11.58 5.68
CA SER A 307 -13.27 -11.85 6.79
C SER A 307 -11.93 -11.10 6.65
N LEU A 308 -11.42 -11.02 5.42
CA LEU A 308 -10.21 -10.26 5.11
C LEU A 308 -10.42 -8.76 5.33
N GLU A 309 -11.56 -8.23 4.90
CA GLU A 309 -11.93 -6.84 5.15
C GLU A 309 -11.98 -6.57 6.65
N ARG A 310 -12.70 -7.38 7.44
CA ARG A 310 -12.74 -7.19 8.90
C ARG A 310 -11.34 -7.18 9.54
N ALA A 311 -10.41 -8.00 9.05
CA ALA A 311 -9.04 -8.04 9.55
C ALA A 311 -8.20 -6.82 9.16
N LEU A 312 -8.33 -6.32 7.92
CA LEU A 312 -7.43 -5.30 7.36
C LEU A 312 -8.02 -3.88 7.34
N LEU A 313 -9.34 -3.73 7.39
CA LEU A 313 -10.03 -2.44 7.39
C LEU A 313 -9.55 -1.48 8.49
N PRO A 314 -9.19 -1.94 9.71
CA PRO A 314 -8.58 -1.07 10.72
C PRO A 314 -7.29 -0.39 10.26
N PHE A 315 -6.63 -0.86 9.21
CA PHE A 315 -5.43 -0.23 8.64
C PHE A 315 -5.75 0.66 7.43
N VAL A 316 -6.98 0.72 6.94
CA VAL A 316 -7.34 1.45 5.73
C VAL A 316 -7.90 2.83 6.09
N ARG A 317 -7.16 3.88 5.74
CA ARG A 317 -7.61 5.26 5.90
C ARG A 317 -8.69 5.59 4.85
N PRO A 318 -9.84 6.17 5.24
CA PRO A 318 -10.79 6.73 4.29
C PRO A 318 -10.17 7.93 3.57
N PHE A 319 -10.60 8.21 2.35
CA PHE A 319 -9.98 9.24 1.52
C PHE A 319 -11.04 10.12 0.84
N PHE A 320 -11.08 11.40 1.19
CA PHE A 320 -12.15 12.34 0.82
C PHE A 320 -13.54 11.73 1.03
N PHE A 321 -14.22 11.31 -0.05
CA PHE A 321 -15.58 10.77 0.00
C PHE A 321 -15.63 9.23 -0.04
N ASP A 322 -14.49 8.56 -0.23
CA ASP A 322 -14.40 7.10 -0.17
C ASP A 322 -14.26 6.69 1.30
N SER A 323 -15.22 5.91 1.78
CA SER A 323 -15.10 5.22 3.07
C SER A 323 -13.94 4.21 3.03
N SER A 324 -13.44 3.80 4.20
CA SER A 324 -12.41 2.75 4.28
C SER A 324 -12.81 1.49 3.52
N GLN A 325 -14.10 1.13 3.54
CA GLN A 325 -14.63 -0.03 2.81
C GLN A 325 -14.58 0.19 1.30
N ALA A 326 -14.94 1.39 0.82
CA ALA A 326 -14.85 1.72 -0.60
C ALA A 326 -13.38 1.73 -1.07
N VAL A 327 -12.48 2.32 -0.28
CA VAL A 327 -11.03 2.27 -0.53
C VAL A 327 -10.57 0.81 -0.62
N PHE A 328 -10.89 -0.02 0.37
CA PHE A 328 -10.47 -1.41 0.42
C PHE A 328 -11.02 -2.23 -0.76
N ARG A 329 -12.34 -2.26 -0.95
CA ARG A 329 -12.97 -3.10 -1.99
C ARG A 329 -12.69 -2.57 -3.39
N GLN A 330 -12.89 -1.28 -3.64
CA GLN A 330 -12.91 -0.75 -5.01
C GLN A 330 -11.53 -0.26 -5.46
N ARG A 331 -10.75 0.36 -4.56
CA ARG A 331 -9.47 1.00 -4.91
C ARG A 331 -8.27 0.08 -4.71
N ILE A 332 -8.40 -0.92 -3.83
CA ILE A 332 -7.36 -1.92 -3.58
C ILE A 332 -7.73 -3.25 -4.23
N ILE A 333 -8.76 -3.95 -3.73
CA ILE A 333 -9.10 -5.31 -4.17
C ILE A 333 -9.39 -5.36 -5.66
N MET A 334 -10.31 -4.53 -6.18
CA MET A 334 -10.61 -4.57 -7.61
C MET A 334 -9.43 -4.18 -8.50
N MET A 335 -8.58 -3.27 -8.07
CA MET A 335 -7.35 -2.94 -8.81
C MET A 335 -6.37 -4.10 -8.82
N LEU A 336 -6.23 -4.85 -7.72
CA LEU A 336 -5.41 -6.07 -7.68
C LEU A 336 -5.96 -7.17 -8.60
N VAL A 337 -7.29 -7.27 -8.76
CA VAL A 337 -7.91 -8.15 -9.78
C VAL A 337 -7.50 -7.69 -11.17
N HIS A 338 -7.64 -6.39 -11.46
CA HIS A 338 -7.29 -5.83 -12.77
C HIS A 338 -5.81 -5.99 -13.14
N LEU A 339 -4.93 -5.88 -12.14
CA LEU A 339 -3.49 -6.10 -12.29
C LEU A 339 -3.12 -7.59 -12.40
N GLY A 340 -4.08 -8.51 -12.26
CA GLY A 340 -3.85 -9.96 -12.28
C GLY A 340 -3.07 -10.48 -11.07
N VAL A 341 -3.08 -9.72 -9.97
CA VAL A 341 -2.40 -10.05 -8.72
C VAL A 341 -3.24 -11.01 -7.88
N ILE A 342 -4.57 -10.81 -7.88
CA ILE A 342 -5.51 -11.69 -7.19
C ILE A 342 -6.60 -12.19 -8.15
N ARG A 343 -7.24 -13.29 -7.77
CA ARG A 343 -8.46 -13.82 -8.38
C ARG A 343 -9.64 -13.46 -7.50
N PHE A 344 -10.80 -13.37 -8.11
CA PHE A 344 -12.06 -13.06 -7.43
C PHE A 344 -13.11 -14.09 -7.81
N GLY A 345 -13.62 -14.84 -6.85
CA GLY A 345 -14.62 -15.88 -7.05
C GLY A 345 -15.88 -15.65 -6.23
N GLU A 346 -16.88 -16.45 -6.52
CA GLU A 346 -18.13 -16.49 -5.77
C GLU A 346 -18.30 -17.90 -5.19
N ASP A 347 -18.43 -17.98 -3.88
CA ASP A 347 -18.75 -19.19 -3.14
C ASP A 347 -20.24 -19.19 -2.76
N GLU A 348 -20.91 -20.33 -2.92
CA GLU A 348 -22.37 -20.44 -2.70
C GLU A 348 -22.77 -20.17 -1.24
N GLN A 349 -21.89 -20.49 -0.28
CA GLN A 349 -22.15 -20.36 1.14
C GLN A 349 -21.62 -19.04 1.71
N TYR A 350 -20.44 -18.62 1.27
CA TYR A 350 -19.71 -17.51 1.88
C TYR A 350 -19.69 -16.23 1.03
N GLY A 351 -20.24 -16.27 -0.20
CA GLY A 351 -20.23 -15.15 -1.13
C GLY A 351 -18.85 -14.90 -1.73
N SER A 352 -18.47 -13.64 -1.90
CA SER A 352 -17.23 -13.29 -2.59
C SER A 352 -15.97 -13.80 -1.85
N VAL A 353 -15.13 -14.53 -2.57
CA VAL A 353 -13.85 -15.09 -2.11
C VAL A 353 -12.72 -14.61 -3.00
N ILE A 354 -11.51 -14.49 -2.46
CA ILE A 354 -10.33 -14.06 -3.22
C ILE A 354 -9.12 -14.93 -2.92
N GLN A 355 -8.19 -14.99 -3.88
CA GLN A 355 -6.92 -15.69 -3.73
C GLN A 355 -5.81 -14.95 -4.47
N THR A 356 -4.64 -14.77 -3.86
CA THR A 356 -3.47 -14.23 -4.54
C THR A 356 -2.91 -15.23 -5.55
N THR A 357 -2.72 -14.80 -6.80
CA THR A 357 -2.13 -15.66 -7.84
C THR A 357 -0.65 -15.90 -7.59
N ARG A 358 -0.09 -16.99 -8.14
CA ARG A 358 1.35 -17.25 -8.10
C ARG A 358 2.16 -16.09 -8.71
N ARG A 359 1.68 -15.52 -9.82
CA ARG A 359 2.30 -14.33 -10.43
C ARG A 359 2.18 -13.12 -9.51
N GLY A 360 1.03 -12.92 -8.87
CA GLY A 360 0.79 -11.85 -7.91
C GLY A 360 1.80 -11.86 -6.76
N GLN A 361 2.07 -13.05 -6.20
CA GLN A 361 3.10 -13.21 -5.16
C GLN A 361 4.48 -12.73 -5.66
N LEU A 362 4.91 -13.18 -6.85
CA LEU A 362 6.18 -12.76 -7.43
C LEU A 362 6.25 -11.24 -7.71
N ILE A 363 5.15 -10.64 -8.18
CA ILE A 363 5.06 -9.20 -8.43
C ILE A 363 5.21 -8.42 -7.12
N ILE A 364 4.45 -8.79 -6.09
CA ILE A 364 4.47 -8.08 -4.80
C ILE A 364 5.85 -8.20 -4.14
N ASP A 365 6.48 -9.38 -4.16
CA ASP A 365 7.79 -9.58 -3.53
C ASP A 365 8.92 -8.82 -4.26
N SER A 366 8.83 -8.74 -5.61
CA SER A 366 9.86 -8.12 -6.44
C SER A 366 9.76 -6.59 -6.53
N VAL A 367 8.56 -6.02 -6.40
CA VAL A 367 8.33 -4.58 -6.52
C VAL A 367 8.38 -3.88 -5.17
N TYR A 368 9.11 -2.78 -5.10
CA TYR A 368 9.16 -1.91 -3.93
C TYR A 368 9.04 -0.45 -4.34
N VAL A 369 8.27 0.32 -3.58
CA VAL A 369 8.06 1.76 -3.77
C VAL A 369 8.31 2.47 -2.43
N ALA A 370 9.41 3.23 -2.36
CA ALA A 370 9.79 4.00 -1.17
C ALA A 370 8.72 5.03 -0.78
N HIS A 371 8.62 5.40 0.51
CA HIS A 371 7.54 6.26 1.02
C HIS A 371 7.38 7.57 0.23
N GLU A 372 8.50 8.22 -0.08
CA GLU A 372 8.60 9.46 -0.83
C GLU A 372 8.36 9.30 -2.35
N ASP A 373 8.48 8.09 -2.90
CA ASP A 373 8.32 7.85 -4.33
C ASP A 373 6.83 7.74 -4.69
N LYS A 374 6.22 8.89 -4.93
CA LYS A 374 4.82 9.05 -5.34
C LYS A 374 4.73 9.92 -6.58
N ILE A 375 3.75 9.64 -7.43
CA ILE A 375 3.48 10.50 -8.58
C ILE A 375 2.76 11.75 -8.06
N GLN A 376 3.36 12.92 -8.25
CA GLN A 376 2.65 14.17 -8.00
C GLN A 376 1.72 14.40 -9.19
N LEU A 377 0.43 14.38 -8.92
CA LEU A 377 -0.56 14.77 -9.90
C LEU A 377 -0.72 16.28 -9.80
N ASP A 378 -0.46 17.00 -10.90
CA ASP A 378 -0.93 18.37 -11.07
C ASP A 378 -2.45 18.34 -11.32
N VAL A 379 -3.23 17.80 -10.38
CA VAL A 379 -4.67 17.95 -10.39
C VAL A 379 -4.91 19.40 -9.95
N ASP A 380 -5.41 20.22 -10.87
CA ASP A 380 -5.72 21.65 -10.69
C ASP A 380 -4.60 22.69 -10.89
N LYS A 381 -3.56 22.40 -11.68
CA LYS A 381 -2.97 23.52 -12.44
C LYS A 381 -3.92 23.82 -13.59
N ARG A 382 -4.89 24.72 -13.38
CA ARG A 382 -5.50 25.45 -14.50
C ARG A 382 -4.33 25.95 -15.35
N HIS A 383 -4.20 25.44 -16.58
CA HIS A 383 -3.29 26.01 -17.54
C HIS A 383 -3.69 27.48 -17.66
N SER A 384 -2.88 28.35 -17.03
CA SER A 384 -2.97 29.79 -17.23
C SER A 384 -2.74 30.03 -18.71
N HIS A 385 -3.78 30.57 -19.34
CA HIS A 385 -3.84 30.95 -20.76
C HIS A 385 -2.59 31.68 -21.25
#